data_AF-A0A137PGS3-F1
#
_entry.id   AF-A0A137PGS3-F1
#
_cell.length_a   1.000
_cell.length_b   1.000
_cell.length_c   1.000
_cell.angle_alpha   90.00
_cell.angle_beta   90.00
_cell.angle_gamma   90.00
#
_symmetry.space_group_name_H-M   'P 1'
#
loop_
_entity.id
_entity.type
_entity.pdbx_description
1 polymer ?
#
loop_
_entity_poly.entity_id
_entity_poly.type
_entity_poly.pdbx_seq_one_letter_code
_entity_poly.pdbx_strand_id
1 'polypeptide(L)'
;LFHELPRRKDYPDYYKAIPSPICLDMIKSNIESDKYDDWSFLFEDFELLVNNAKEYNMPGSEVYEDADTIDKFCKSYPFYQKPNPKPNKKGSFEDNTSELAKQQQNSRVSKRGKHY
;
A
#
# COMPACT_ATOMS: atom_id res chain seq x y z
N LEU A 1 -4.18 9.75 -2.56
CA LEU A 1 -2.99 9.07 -3.13
C LEU A 1 -2.78 7.63 -2.64
N PHE A 2 -3.36 7.21 -1.51
CA PHE A 2 -3.11 5.88 -0.94
C PHE A 2 -4.04 4.75 -1.41
N HIS A 3 -5.09 5.03 -2.19
CA HIS A 3 -6.10 4.04 -2.56
C HIS A 3 -5.58 2.94 -3.49
N GLU A 4 -4.94 3.34 -4.59
CA GLU A 4 -4.42 2.43 -5.62
C GLU A 4 -2.90 2.56 -5.76
N LEU A 5 -2.25 1.49 -6.19
CA LEU A 5 -0.83 1.52 -6.53
C LEU A 5 -0.57 2.37 -7.79
N PRO A 6 0.55 3.11 -7.87
CA PRO A 6 0.97 3.76 -9.11
C PRO A 6 1.06 2.76 -10.26
N ARG A 7 0.59 3.11 -11.45
CA ARG A 7 0.68 2.21 -12.60
C ARG A 7 2.13 1.87 -12.93
N ARG A 8 2.49 0.58 -12.94
CA ARG A 8 3.86 0.08 -13.21
C ARG A 8 4.51 0.66 -14.46
N LYS A 9 3.72 0.84 -15.53
CA LYS A 9 4.19 1.39 -16.80
C LYS A 9 4.61 2.86 -16.68
N ASP A 10 3.87 3.62 -15.87
CA ASP A 10 4.05 5.06 -15.74
C ASP A 10 5.08 5.40 -14.65
N TYR A 11 5.22 4.52 -13.64
CA TYR A 11 6.13 4.67 -12.51
C TYR A 11 7.04 3.44 -12.32
N PRO A 12 7.89 3.08 -13.29
CA PRO A 12 8.74 1.90 -13.17
C PRO A 12 9.75 2.02 -12.02
N ASP A 13 10.24 3.23 -11.72
CA ASP A 13 11.23 3.44 -10.66
C ASP A 13 10.64 3.29 -9.25
N TYR A 14 9.35 3.57 -9.06
CA TYR A 14 8.65 3.26 -7.82
C TYR A 14 8.81 1.78 -7.45
N TYR A 15 8.60 0.89 -8.41
CA TYR A 15 8.71 -0.56 -8.20
C TYR A 15 10.15 -1.09 -8.13
N LYS A 16 11.15 -0.24 -8.44
CA LYS A 16 12.56 -0.55 -8.17
C LYS A 16 12.94 -0.13 -6.75
N ALA A 17 12.44 1.01 -6.30
CA ALA A 17 12.73 1.57 -4.98
C ALA A 17 11.92 0.86 -3.87
N ILE A 18 10.66 0.52 -4.15
CA ILE A 18 9.73 -0.06 -3.17
C ILE A 18 9.56 -1.56 -3.44
N PRO A 19 10.16 -2.43 -2.60
CA PRO A 19 10.18 -3.87 -2.83
C PRO A 19 8.82 -4.55 -2.58
N SER A 20 8.03 -4.00 -1.64
CA SER A 20 6.74 -4.56 -1.25
C SER A 20 5.63 -3.50 -1.37
N PRO A 21 5.16 -3.19 -2.60
CA PRO A 21 4.08 -2.22 -2.81
C PRO A 21 2.79 -2.63 -2.10
N ILE A 22 2.12 -1.66 -1.49
CA ILE A 22 0.79 -1.83 -0.88
C ILE A 22 -0.02 -0.54 -1.02
N CYS A 23 -1.35 -0.65 -1.03
CA CYS A 23 -2.30 0.46 -1.05
C CYS A 23 -3.54 0.13 -0.19
N LEU A 24 -4.36 1.14 0.12
CA LEU A 24 -5.54 0.99 0.97
C LEU A 24 -6.58 0.03 0.39
N ASP A 25 -6.73 -0.04 -0.94
CA ASP A 25 -7.68 -0.96 -1.55
C ASP A 25 -7.26 -2.42 -1.36
N MET A 26 -5.95 -2.70 -1.33
CA MET A 26 -5.43 -4.03 -0.98
C MET A 26 -5.68 -4.36 0.50
N ILE A 27 -5.41 -3.41 1.41
CA ILE A 27 -5.69 -3.59 2.85
C ILE A 27 -7.18 -3.82 3.08
N LYS A 28 -8.03 -3.02 2.43
CA LYS A 28 -9.49 -3.17 2.47
C LYS A 28 -9.92 -4.54 1.97
N SER A 29 -9.39 -4.99 0.83
CA SER A 29 -9.67 -6.33 0.30
C SER A 29 -9.26 -7.44 1.26
N ASN A 30 -8.14 -7.27 1.97
CA ASN A 30 -7.68 -8.22 2.99
C ASN A 30 -8.61 -8.24 4.21
N ILE A 31 -9.12 -7.09 4.65
CA ILE A 31 -10.16 -7.01 5.70
C ILE A 31 -11.43 -7.73 5.25
N GLU A 32 -11.95 -7.41 4.06
CA GLU A 32 -13.20 -7.97 3.53
C GLU A 32 -13.12 -9.48 3.26
N SER A 33 -11.90 -10.01 3.11
CA SER A 33 -11.63 -11.43 2.87
C SER A 33 -11.14 -12.18 4.12
N ASP A 34 -11.28 -11.59 5.31
CA ASP A 34 -10.83 -12.14 6.59
C ASP A 34 -9.38 -12.67 6.56
N LYS A 35 -8.47 -11.93 5.91
CA LYS A 35 -7.05 -12.34 5.76
C LYS A 35 -6.17 -12.01 6.96
N TYR A 36 -6.66 -11.20 7.90
CA TYR A 36 -5.94 -10.82 9.09
C TYR A 36 -6.40 -11.67 10.27
N ASP A 37 -5.51 -12.53 10.78
CA ASP A 37 -5.79 -13.37 11.96
C ASP A 37 -6.04 -12.52 13.21
N ASP A 38 -5.41 -11.34 13.29
CA ASP A 38 -5.59 -10.38 14.37
C ASP A 38 -5.23 -8.95 13.93
N TRP A 39 -5.45 -7.98 14.83
CA TRP A 39 -5.15 -6.57 14.61
C TRP A 39 -3.69 -6.28 14.29
N SER A 40 -2.74 -7.10 14.77
CA SER A 40 -1.30 -6.86 14.54
C SER A 40 -0.96 -6.98 13.06
N PHE A 41 -1.50 -7.99 12.36
CA PHE A 41 -1.29 -8.15 10.92
C PHE A 41 -1.89 -7.00 10.09
N LEU A 42 -3.03 -6.45 10.53
CA LEU A 42 -3.60 -5.27 9.90
C LEU A 42 -2.68 -4.05 10.06
N PHE A 43 -2.18 -3.82 11.28
CA PHE A 43 -1.30 -2.69 11.55
C PHE A 43 0.08 -2.81 10.89
N GLU A 44 0.58 -4.03 10.66
CA GLU A 44 1.78 -4.27 9.86
C GLU A 44 1.63 -3.77 8.41
N ASP A 45 0.47 -4.02 7.79
CA ASP A 45 0.21 -3.56 6.42
C ASP A 45 0.04 -2.02 6.35
N PHE A 46 -0.56 -1.42 7.38
CA PHE A 46 -0.56 0.05 7.51
C PHE A 46 0.83 0.63 7.73
N GLU A 47 1.67 -0.02 8.54
CA GLU A 47 3.06 0.41 8.72
C GLU A 47 3.85 0.29 7.41
N LEU A 48 3.65 -0.79 6.65
CA LEU A 48 4.23 -0.95 5.31
C LEU A 48 3.77 0.15 4.35
N LEU A 49 2.48 0.49 4.36
CA LEU A 49 1.93 1.59 3.56
C LEU A 49 2.61 2.92 3.89
N VAL A 50 2.73 3.25 5.18
CA VAL A 50 3.39 4.47 5.67
C VAL A 50 4.86 4.48 5.29
N ASN A 51 5.58 3.38 5.54
CA ASN A 51 7.01 3.27 5.26
C ASN A 51 7.30 3.43 3.77
N ASN A 52 6.53 2.77 2.90
CA ASN A 52 6.67 2.92 1.46
C ASN A 52 6.42 4.35 0.99
N ALA A 53 5.40 5.02 1.56
CA ALA A 53 5.10 6.40 1.24
C ALA A 53 6.25 7.33 1.65
N LYS A 54 6.81 7.14 2.85
CA LYS A 54 7.92 7.97 3.35
C LYS A 54 9.27 7.68 2.70
N GLU A 55 9.49 6.44 2.25
CA GLU A 55 10.70 6.05 1.52
C GLU A 55 10.72 6.67 0.12
N TYR A 56 9.58 6.67 -0.58
CA TYR A 56 9.53 7.16 -1.95
C TYR A 56 9.31 8.67 -2.05
N ASN A 57 8.60 9.27 -1.09
CA ASN A 57 8.23 10.69 -1.14
C ASN A 57 9.12 11.53 -0.23
N MET A 58 9.41 12.77 -0.63
CA MET A 58 10.27 13.66 0.14
C MET A 58 9.58 14.12 1.44
N PRO A 59 10.32 14.27 2.55
CA PRO A 59 9.81 14.94 3.75
C PRO A 59 9.24 16.33 3.44
N GLY A 60 8.08 16.65 4.03
CA GLY A 60 7.36 17.90 3.77
C GLY A 60 6.49 17.90 2.50
N SER A 61 6.49 16.83 1.71
CA SER A 61 5.47 16.64 0.66
C SER A 61 4.13 16.23 1.27
N GLU A 62 3.02 16.55 0.60
CA GLU A 62 1.66 16.23 1.06
C GLU A 62 1.50 14.72 1.37
N VAL A 63 2.02 13.85 0.50
CA VAL A 63 1.97 12.39 0.70
C VAL A 63 2.75 11.95 1.95
N TYR A 64 3.88 12.60 2.23
CA TYR A 64 4.67 12.28 3.42
C TYR A 64 3.92 12.70 4.69
N GLU A 65 3.34 13.90 4.71
CA GLU A 65 2.57 14.43 5.85
C GLU A 65 1.27 13.64 6.09
N ASP A 66 0.61 13.20 5.01
CA ASP A 66 -0.54 12.30 5.10
C ASP A 66 -0.13 10.93 5.67
N ALA A 67 1.02 10.39 5.27
CA ALA A 67 1.55 9.15 5.84
C ALA A 67 1.84 9.30 7.35
N ASP A 68 2.36 10.45 7.78
CA ASP A 68 2.50 10.78 9.20
C ASP A 68 1.15 10.83 9.94
N THR A 69 0.11 11.33 9.29
CA THR A 69 -1.24 11.38 9.86
C THR A 69 -1.84 9.99 10.01
N ILE A 70 -1.69 9.13 8.99
CA ILE A 70 -2.11 7.72 9.03
C ILE A 70 -1.38 6.97 10.14
N ASP A 71 -0.07 7.17 10.27
CA ASP A 71 0.76 6.54 11.30
C ASP A 71 0.31 6.92 12.71
N LYS A 72 0.07 8.21 12.96
CA LYS A 72 -0.46 8.71 14.25
C LYS A 72 -1.84 8.14 14.55
N PHE A 73 -2.71 8.08 13.55
CA PHE A 73 -4.05 7.51 13.71
C PHE A 73 -3.97 6.02 14.10
N CYS A 74 -3.18 5.22 13.38
CA CYS A 74 -3.00 3.79 13.67
C CYS A 74 -2.47 3.60 15.10
N LYS A 75 -1.43 4.35 15.49
CA LYS A 75 -0.82 4.30 16.82
C LYS A 75 -1.75 4.76 17.95
N SER A 76 -2.80 5.52 17.64
CA SER A 76 -3.81 5.95 18.62
C SER A 76 -4.87 4.89 18.91
N TYR A 77 -4.97 3.84 18.08
CA TYR A 77 -6.02 2.84 18.22
C TYR A 77 -5.75 1.91 19.43
N PRO A 78 -6.77 1.58 20.27
CA PRO A 78 -6.55 0.84 21.52
C PRO A 78 -5.91 -0.54 21.36
N PHE A 79 -6.04 -1.16 20.19
CA PHE A 79 -5.49 -2.47 19.87
C PHE A 79 -4.17 -2.39 19.09
N TYR A 80 -3.65 -1.18 18.87
CA TYR A 80 -2.34 -1.02 18.26
C TYR A 80 -1.27 -1.63 19.17
N GLN A 81 -0.62 -2.66 18.65
CA GLN A 81 0.59 -3.22 19.21
C GLN A 81 1.71 -2.88 18.25
N LYS A 82 2.89 -2.52 18.78
CA LYS A 82 4.06 -2.40 17.90
C LYS A 82 4.21 -3.73 17.17
N PRO A 83 4.23 -3.74 15.83
CA PRO A 83 4.43 -4.97 15.10
C PRO A 83 5.75 -5.59 15.53
N ASN A 84 5.69 -6.84 16.01
CA ASN A 84 6.89 -7.56 16.39
C ASN A 84 7.68 -7.84 15.11
N PRO A 85 9.03 -7.67 15.11
CA PRO A 85 9.83 -8.04 13.96
C PRO A 85 9.60 -9.52 13.64
N LYS A 86 8.98 -9.82 12.49
CA LYS A 86 8.61 -11.19 12.12
C LYS A 86 9.85 -12.10 12.12
N PRO A 87 9.84 -13.25 12.80
CA PRO A 87 10.65 -14.38 12.34
C PRO A 87 10.09 -14.80 10.98
N ASN A 88 10.94 -14.70 9.95
CA ASN A 88 10.67 -14.97 8.53
C ASN A 88 9.56 -16.01 8.28
N LYS A 89 8.31 -15.56 8.11
CA LYS A 89 7.24 -16.39 7.52
C LYS A 89 7.34 -16.22 6.01
N LYS A 90 7.78 -17.26 5.31
CA LYS A 90 7.55 -17.45 3.87
C LYS A 90 6.04 -17.61 3.66
N GLY A 91 5.33 -16.49 3.64
CA GLY A 91 3.92 -16.40 3.27
C GLY A 91 3.82 -15.97 1.82
N SER A 92 3.37 -16.90 0.99
CA SER A 92 3.10 -16.79 -0.44
C SER A 92 2.30 -15.54 -0.80
N PHE A 93 2.94 -14.55 -1.42
CA PHE A 93 2.25 -13.74 -2.41
C PHE A 93 2.08 -14.63 -3.64
N GLU A 94 0.94 -15.31 -3.72
CA GLU A 94 0.48 -15.82 -5.01
C GLU A 94 0.19 -14.62 -5.90
N ASP A 95 0.87 -14.59 -7.03
CA ASP A 95 0.93 -13.49 -7.99
C ASP A 95 -0.42 -13.34 -8.71
N ASN A 96 -1.39 -12.69 -8.06
CA ASN A 96 -2.69 -12.33 -8.66
C ASN A 96 -2.61 -11.13 -9.62
N THR A 97 -1.40 -10.67 -9.98
CA THR A 97 -1.25 -9.58 -10.97
C THR A 97 -1.79 -9.93 -12.35
N SER A 98 -1.95 -11.24 -12.65
CA SER A 98 -2.46 -11.70 -13.95
C SER A 98 -3.98 -11.52 -14.14
N GLU A 99 -4.75 -11.38 -13.07
CA GLU A 99 -6.22 -11.33 -13.15
C GLU A 99 -6.74 -9.88 -13.27
N LEU A 100 -6.14 -8.94 -12.54
CA LEU A 100 -6.39 -7.50 -12.67
C LEU A 100 -5.97 -6.94 -14.04
N ALA A 101 -4.94 -7.52 -14.66
CA ALA A 101 -4.49 -7.12 -16.00
C ALA A 101 -5.49 -7.48 -17.12
N LYS A 102 -6.37 -8.47 -16.89
CA LYS A 102 -7.36 -8.91 -17.89
C LYS A 102 -8.62 -8.06 -17.88
N GLN A 103 -8.98 -7.42 -16.77
CA GLN A 103 -10.19 -6.58 -16.70
C GLN A 103 -10.00 -5.15 -17.25
N GLN A 104 -8.77 -4.64 -17.34
CA GLN A 104 -8.53 -3.26 -17.80
C GLN A 104 -8.37 -3.10 -19.32
N GLN A 105 -8.48 -4.17 -20.12
CA GLN A 105 -8.41 -4.06 -21.59
C GLN A 105 -9.70 -3.55 -22.25
N ASN A 106 -10.81 -3.46 -21.51
CA ASN A 106 -12.09 -2.95 -22.01
C ASN A 106 -12.42 -1.55 -21.48
N SER A 107 -11.67 -0.53 -21.93
CA SER A 107 -12.20 0.83 -22.18
C SER A 107 -11.06 1.79 -22.52
N ARG A 108 -10.87 2.03 -23.83
CA ARG A 108 -10.19 3.23 -24.30
C ARG A 108 -11.20 4.39 -24.23
N VAL A 109 -10.80 5.55 -23.71
CA VAL A 109 -10.83 6.87 -24.38
C VAL A 109 -10.49 8.00 -23.39
N SER A 110 -9.52 8.84 -23.80
CA SER A 110 -9.34 10.28 -23.54
C SER A 110 -8.75 10.84 -22.22
N LYS A 111 -7.45 11.15 -22.32
CA LYS A 111 -6.75 12.44 -22.09
C LYS A 111 -6.75 13.16 -20.70
N ARG A 112 -5.49 13.42 -20.30
CA ARG A 112 -4.83 14.71 -19.90
C ARG A 112 -4.78 15.12 -18.41
N GLY A 113 -3.52 15.30 -17.96
CA GLY A 113 -3.03 16.34 -17.06
C GLY A 113 -2.97 15.96 -15.58
N LYS A 114 -2.01 16.37 -14.75
CA LYS A 114 -0.68 17.02 -14.87
C LYS A 114 -0.18 17.15 -13.41
N HIS A 115 1.14 16.97 -13.23
CA HIS A 115 2.04 17.59 -12.24
C HIS A 115 1.72 17.63 -10.73
N TYR A 116 2.69 17.03 -10.02
CA TYR A 116 3.04 17.03 -8.58
C TYR A 116 2.08 16.27 -7.67
#